data_AF-A0A2E6C8A5-F1
#
_entry.id   AF-A0A2E6C8A5-F1
#
_cell.length_a   1.000
_cell.length_b   1.000
_cell.length_c   1.000
_cell.angle_alpha   90.00
_cell.angle_beta   90.00
_cell.angle_gamma   90.00
#
_symmetry.space_group_name_H-M   'P 1'
#
loop_
_entity.id
_entity.type
_entity.pdbx_description
1 polymer ?
#
loop_
_entity_poly.entity_id
_entity_poly.type
_entity_poly.pdbx_seq_one_letter_code
_entity_poly.pdbx_strand_id
1 'polypeptide(L)' 'MVDWWKKYLQLNITAKLTMIASVAMSWRCAEWFMNLEDPTTQQSAFVSVIMGVMTGVYGIYLGREAKGR' A
#
# COMPACT_ATOMS: atom_id res chain seq x y z
N MET A 1 -31.12 -1.06 -14.61
CA MET A 1 -29.89 -0.37 -15.04
C MET A 1 -29.10 0.25 -13.87
N VAL A 2 -29.34 -0.18 -12.61
CA VAL A 2 -28.85 0.49 -11.38
C VAL A 2 -28.03 -0.47 -10.48
N ASP A 3 -28.12 -1.78 -10.71
CA ASP A 3 -27.56 -2.79 -9.80
C ASP A 3 -26.04 -3.00 -9.94
N TRP A 4 -25.52 -2.86 -11.16
CA TRP A 4 -24.08 -3.01 -11.44
C TRP A 4 -23.23 -1.88 -10.87
N TRP A 5 -23.73 -0.64 -10.84
CA TRP A 5 -23.01 0.50 -10.28
C TRP A 5 -22.91 0.39 -8.75
N LYS A 6 -23.97 -0.08 -8.10
CA LYS A 6 -23.94 -0.40 -6.67
C LYS A 6 -22.95 -1.52 -6.40
N LYS A 7 -22.94 -2.60 -7.19
CA LYS A 7 -21.98 -3.71 -7.05
C LYS A 7 -20.52 -3.28 -7.27
N TYR A 8 -20.29 -2.33 -8.17
CA TYR A 8 -18.96 -1.76 -8.46
C TYR A 8 -18.44 -0.88 -7.31
N LEU A 9 -19.32 -0.06 -6.71
CA LEU A 9 -19.03 0.70 -5.49
C LEU A 9 -18.85 -0.19 -4.26
N GLN A 10 -19.61 -1.30 -4.15
CA GLN A 10 -19.52 -2.25 -3.04
C GLN A 10 -18.23 -3.09 -3.05
N LEU A 11 -17.59 -3.27 -4.21
CA LEU A 11 -16.38 -4.08 -4.32
C LEU A 11 -15.11 -3.41 -3.76
N ASN A 12 -15.21 -2.20 -3.19
CA ASN A 12 -14.08 -1.43 -2.65
C ASN A 12 -12.87 -1.45 -3.61
N ILE A 13 -13.12 -1.43 -4.93
CA ILE A 13 -12.08 -1.50 -5.97
C ILE A 13 -11.04 -0.40 -5.74
N THR A 14 -11.48 0.80 -5.34
CA THR A 14 -10.60 1.90 -4.97
C THR A 14 -9.63 1.51 -3.85
N ALA A 15 -10.10 0.82 -2.81
CA ALA A 15 -9.24 0.42 -1.69
C ALA A 15 -8.29 -0.72 -2.07
N LYS A 16 -8.74 -1.70 -2.87
CA LYS A 16 -7.89 -2.79 -3.40
C LYS A 16 -6.80 -2.27 -4.34
N LEU A 17 -7.15 -1.31 -5.20
CA LEU A 17 -6.20 -0.64 -6.09
C LEU A 17 -5.16 0.17 -5.31
N THR A 18 -5.59 0.93 -4.31
CA THR A 18 -4.66 1.70 -3.46
C THR A 18 -3.70 0.78 -2.70
N MET A 19 -4.16 -0.39 -2.27
CA MET A 19 -3.32 -1.39 -1.60
C MET A 19 -2.24 -1.96 -2.52
N ILE A 20 -2.61 -2.37 -3.74
CA ILE A 20 -1.66 -2.87 -4.74
C ILE A 20 -0.68 -1.76 -5.15
N ALA A 21 -1.17 -0.54 -5.37
CA ALA A 21 -0.33 0.61 -5.68
C ALA A 21 0.68 0.92 -4.57
N SER A 22 0.26 0.83 -3.30
CA SER A 22 1.14 1.06 -2.15
C SER A 22 2.27 0.04 -2.09
N VAL A 23 1.95 -1.25 -2.30
CA VAL A 23 2.96 -2.33 -2.35
C VAL A 23 3.94 -2.14 -3.50
N ALA A 24 3.44 -1.80 -4.69
CA ALA A 24 4.30 -1.55 -5.84
C ALA A 24 5.26 -0.37 -5.61
N MET A 25 4.78 0.73 -5.03
CA MET A 25 5.64 1.89 -4.74
C MET A 25 6.72 1.57 -3.71
N SER A 26 6.37 0.88 -2.62
CA SER A 26 7.35 0.50 -1.60
C SER A 26 8.37 -0.50 -2.11
N TRP A 27 7.97 -1.43 -2.98
CA TRP A 27 8.90 -2.33 -3.65
C TRP A 27 9.91 -1.58 -4.51
N ARG A 28 9.46 -0.57 -5.28
CA ARG A 28 10.38 0.26 -6.07
C ARG A 28 11.36 1.07 -5.22
N CYS A 29 10.94 1.52 -4.03
CA CYS A 29 11.85 2.17 -3.09
C CYS A 29 12.93 1.21 -2.57
N ALA A 30 12.57 -0.04 -2.28
CA ALA A 30 13.54 -1.07 -1.88
C ALA A 30 14.49 -1.44 -3.02
N GLU A 31 13.97 -1.62 -4.24
CA GLU A 31 14.77 -1.90 -5.43
C GLU A 31 15.76 -0.76 -5.74
N TRP A 32 15.31 0.49 -5.63
CA TRP A 32 16.19 1.65 -5.78
C TRP A 32 17.31 1.64 -4.74
N PHE A 33 16.99 1.38 -3.46
CA PHE A 33 17.97 1.35 -2.38
C PHE A 33 19.04 0.28 -2.57
N MET A 34 18.66 -0.91 -3.05
CA MET A 34 19.57 -2.02 -3.29
C MET A 34 20.48 -1.81 -4.51
N ASN A 35 20.18 -0.84 -5.38
CA ASN A 35 20.93 -0.55 -6.60
C ASN A 35 21.87 0.67 -6.44
N LEU A 36 21.99 1.24 -5.25
CA LEU A 36 22.99 2.27 -4.97
C LEU A 36 24.37 1.64 -4.77
N GLU A 37 25.40 2.22 -5.42
CA GLU A 37 26.80 1.83 -5.22
C GLU A 37 27.30 2.13 -3.80
N ASP A 38 26.88 3.25 -3.20
CA ASP A 38 27.22 3.64 -1.82
C ASP A 38 25.96 3.97 -1.01
N PRO A 39 25.29 2.96 -0.41
CA PRO A 39 24.09 3.18 0.38
C PRO A 39 24.42 3.85 1.72
N THR A 40 23.78 4.99 1.99
CA THR A 40 23.97 5.73 3.25
C THR A 40 22.99 5.28 4.34
N THR A 41 23.36 5.44 5.61
CA THR A 41 22.48 5.13 6.76
C THR A 41 21.20 5.98 6.78
N GLN A 42 21.23 7.20 6.21
CA GLN A 42 20.03 8.03 6.10
C GLN A 42 19.04 7.48 5.07
N GLN A 43 19.54 6.95 3.94
CA GLN A 43 18.70 6.34 2.91
C GLN A 43 18.06 5.03 3.41
N SER A 44 18.77 4.23 4.20
CA SER A 44 18.19 3.01 4.79
C SER A 44 17.08 3.32 5.81
N ALA A 45 17.26 4.38 6.61
CA ALA A 45 16.22 4.86 7.52
C ALA A 45 14.97 5.34 6.76
N PHE A 46 15.13 6.02 5.63
CA PHE A 46 14.01 6.44 4.78
C PHE A 46 13.22 5.24 4.22
N VAL A 47 13.91 4.22 3.71
CA VAL A 47 13.26 2.99 3.20
C VAL A 47 12.51 2.27 4.33
N SER A 48 13.07 2.23 5.54
CA SER A 48 12.42 1.65 6.72
C SER A 48 11.10 2.35 7.06
N VAL A 49 11.07 3.69 7.02
CA VAL A 49 9.83 4.46 7.25
C VAL A 49 8.77 4.13 6.21
N ILE A 50 9.13 4.05 4.92
CA ILE A 50 8.20 3.68 3.84
C ILE A 50 7.62 2.27 4.06
N MET A 51 8.45 1.31 4.45
CA MET A 51 8.00 -0.06 4.74
C MET A 51 7.11 -0.11 5.99
N GLY A 52 7.39 0.72 7.01
CA GLY A 52 6.55 0.84 8.20
C GLY A 52 5.16 1.42 7.91
N VAL A 53 5.07 2.43 7.02
CA VAL A 53 3.80 3.04 6.60
C VAL A 53 2.91 2.02 5.88
N MET A 54 3.48 1.09 5.11
CA MET A 54 2.71 0.01 4.48
C MET A 54 1.93 -0.84 5.50
N THR A 55 2.56 -1.21 6.61
CA THR A 55 1.90 -1.97 7.68
C THR A 55 0.72 -1.20 8.26
N GLY A 56 0.86 0.12 8.41
CA GLY A 56 -0.23 1.01 8.85
C GLY A 56 -1.40 1.07 7.85
N VAL A 57 -1.10 1.24 6.56
CA VAL A 57 -2.11 1.25 5.48
C VAL A 57 -2.83 -0.09 5.41
N TYR A 58 -2.11 -1.20 5.52
CA TYR A 58 -2.65 -2.56 5.52
C TYR A 58 -3.53 -2.81 6.76
N GLY A 59 -3.12 -2.32 7.93
CA GLY A 59 -3.90 -2.41 9.17
C GLY A 59 -5.21 -1.62 9.10
N ILE A 60 -5.20 -0.42 8.52
CA ILE A 60 -6.42 0.37 8.29
C ILE A 60 -7.34 -0.34 7.29
N TYR A 61 -6.79 -0.93 6.24
CA TYR A 61 -7.55 -1.68 5.25
C TYR A 61 -8.24 -2.92 5.86
N LEU A 62 -7.50 -3.76 6.59
CA LEU A 62 -8.05 -4.91 7.30
C LEU A 62 -9.08 -4.51 8.36
N GLY A 63 -8.83 -3.40 9.08
CA GLY A 63 -9.76 -2.86 10.07
C GLY A 63 -11.08 -2.38 9.45
N ARG A 64 -11.06 -1.87 8.22
CA ARG A 64 -12.28 -1.48 7.48
C ARG A 64 -13.08 -2.70 7.02
N GLU A 65 -12.42 -3.77 6.56
CA GLU A 65 -13.09 -5.02 6.20
C GLU A 65 -13.68 -5.73 7.44
N ALA A 66 -12.99 -5.66 8.59
CA ALA A 66 -13.48 -6.24 9.85
C ALA A 66 -14.71 -5.52 10.42
N LYS A 67 -14.85 -4.20 10.17
CA LYS A 67 -15.99 -3.40 10.64
C LYS A 67 -17.23 -3.48 9.72
N GLY A 68 -17.12 -4.17 8.59
CA GLY A 68 -18.17 -4.33 7.57
C GLY A 68 -19.05 -5.58 7.72
N ARG A 69 -19.01 -6.27 8.87
CA ARG A 69 -19.93 -7.35 9.24
C ARG A 69 -20.67 -7.00 10.51
#